data_AF-A7EWR0-F1
#
_entry.id   AF-A7EWR0-F1
#
_cell.length_a   1.000
_cell.length_b   1.000
_cell.length_c   1.000
_cell.angle_alpha   90.00
_cell.angle_beta   90.00
_cell.angle_gamma   90.00
#
_symmetry.space_group_name_H-M   'P 1'
#
loop_
_entity.id
_entity.type
_entity.pdbx_description
1 polymer ?
#
loop_
_entity_poly.entity_id
_entity_poly.type
_entity_poly.pdbx_seq_one_letter_code
_entity_poly.pdbx_strand_id
1 'polypeptide(L)'
;MICNARQKEKGGKPTGLEYLEVGSRVRDDESKRNKVKVDEDHGLYEFFRHKDKALSTPAEEGNHGRPWSAEELRGKSWEDLHSLWWICCKERNRIATESYERDRLEAGYGEEDSEKRDMTVRRTQRAIKQVLTERYYSWQEAQVVAKDDPEIDLSGQGPIYTPRDFEEDIEEEVLAESEGEVEQKPAQITA
;
A
#
# COMPACT_ATOMS: atom_id res chain seq x y z
N MET A 1 23.36 -57.92 6.10
CA MET A 1 24.65 -58.62 6.27
C MET A 1 25.71 -57.64 5.77
N ILE A 2 26.60 -57.04 6.55
CA ILE A 2 27.46 -57.54 7.63
C ILE A 2 27.72 -56.36 8.59
N CYS A 3 27.42 -56.54 9.88
CA CYS A 3 27.75 -55.60 10.95
C CYS A 3 29.18 -55.87 11.41
N ASN A 4 30.10 -54.92 11.26
CA ASN A 4 31.41 -55.00 11.89
C ASN A 4 31.36 -54.27 13.23
N ALA A 5 31.22 -55.08 14.29
CA ALA A 5 31.40 -54.68 15.68
C ALA A 5 32.88 -54.36 15.94
N ARG A 6 33.19 -53.10 16.25
CA ARG A 6 34.52 -52.69 16.71
C ARG A 6 34.51 -52.56 18.23
N GLN A 7 35.38 -53.33 18.88
CA GLN A 7 35.47 -53.46 20.32
C GLN A 7 35.79 -52.13 21.03
N LYS A 8 35.11 -51.87 22.15
CA LYS A 8 35.42 -50.79 23.09
C LYS A 8 36.56 -51.25 24.01
N GLU A 9 37.76 -50.74 23.78
CA GLU A 9 38.84 -50.78 24.76
C GLU A 9 38.53 -49.85 25.94
N LYS A 10 38.90 -50.31 27.15
CA LYS A 10 38.72 -49.59 28.42
C LYS A 10 39.75 -48.45 28.52
N GLY A 11 39.47 -47.32 27.89
CA GLY A 11 40.26 -46.09 28.01
C GLY A 11 39.92 -45.32 29.28
N GLY A 12 40.93 -44.96 30.07
CA GLY A 12 40.82 -44.24 31.35
C GLY A 12 40.13 -42.87 31.23
N LYS A 13 39.58 -42.39 32.35
CA LYS A 13 38.92 -41.08 32.43
C LYS A 13 39.90 -39.99 31.98
N PRO A 14 39.57 -39.17 30.97
CA PRO A 14 40.35 -37.98 30.70
C PRO A 14 40.15 -37.03 31.89
N THR A 15 41.22 -36.84 32.67
CA THR A 15 41.38 -35.71 33.58
C THR A 15 41.50 -34.44 32.74
N GLY A 16 40.39 -33.70 32.63
CA GLY A 16 40.32 -32.42 31.93
C GLY A 16 39.79 -32.53 30.49
N LEU A 17 38.48 -32.38 30.33
CA LEU A 17 37.94 -31.86 29.06
C LEU A 17 38.14 -30.35 29.11
N GLU A 18 39.20 -29.86 28.49
CA GLU A 18 39.30 -28.45 28.14
C GLU A 18 38.34 -28.22 26.96
N TYR A 19 37.16 -27.68 27.27
CA TYR A 19 36.25 -27.20 26.23
C TYR A 19 36.96 -26.03 25.55
N LEU A 20 37.49 -26.24 24.35
CA LEU A 20 37.85 -25.13 23.47
C LEU A 20 36.58 -24.32 23.24
N GLU A 21 36.48 -23.18 23.91
CA GLU A 21 35.45 -22.19 23.64
C GLU A 21 35.52 -21.84 22.15
N VAL A 22 34.54 -22.33 21.39
CA VAL A 22 34.38 -22.00 19.97
C VAL A 22 34.35 -20.49 19.90
N GLY A 23 35.43 -19.92 19.32
CA GLY A 23 35.82 -18.53 19.49
C GLY A 23 34.64 -17.57 19.49
N SER A 24 34.27 -17.09 20.68
CA SER A 24 33.43 -15.92 20.80
C SER A 24 34.14 -14.81 20.03
N ARG A 25 33.50 -14.27 18.99
CA ARG A 25 34.04 -13.16 18.20
C ARG A 25 34.55 -12.09 19.18
N VAL A 26 35.87 -11.88 19.23
CA VAL A 26 36.48 -10.90 20.14
C VAL A 26 35.79 -9.57 19.89
N ARG A 27 34.93 -9.13 20.82
CA ARG A 27 34.32 -7.82 20.74
C ARG A 27 35.43 -6.84 21.12
N ASP A 28 35.82 -5.97 20.20
CA ASP A 28 36.70 -4.85 20.53
C ASP A 28 36.10 -4.08 21.72
N ASP A 29 36.93 -3.75 22.72
CA ASP A 29 36.50 -2.97 23.90
C ASP A 29 35.78 -1.70 23.44
N GLU A 30 34.52 -1.55 23.86
CA GLU A 30 33.67 -0.41 23.48
C GLU A 30 34.31 0.94 23.87
N SER A 31 35.08 0.97 24.96
CA SER A 31 35.81 2.14 25.44
C SER A 31 36.92 2.63 24.49
N LYS A 32 37.44 1.76 23.61
CA LYS A 32 38.50 2.10 22.65
C LYS A 32 37.96 2.68 21.34
N ARG A 33 36.63 2.72 21.16
CA ARG A 33 36.03 3.27 19.94
C ARG A 33 36.04 4.79 20.01
N ASN A 34 36.68 5.42 19.03
CA ASN A 34 36.59 6.87 18.85
C ASN A 34 35.13 7.24 18.58
N LYS A 35 34.55 8.14 19.38
CA LYS A 35 33.21 8.69 19.12
C LYS A 35 33.28 9.55 17.87
N VAL A 36 32.85 8.99 16.75
CA VAL A 36 32.74 9.72 15.48
C VAL A 36 31.62 10.75 15.64
N LYS A 37 31.88 11.99 15.21
CA LYS A 37 30.83 13.01 15.11
C LYS A 37 29.90 12.62 13.95
N VAL A 38 28.71 12.12 14.30
CA VAL A 38 27.66 11.81 13.34
C VAL A 38 26.79 13.04 13.14
N ASP A 39 26.33 13.27 11.92
CA ASP A 39 25.36 14.31 11.61
C ASP A 39 24.01 14.00 12.28
N GLU A 40 23.38 15.00 12.92
CA GLU A 40 22.14 14.79 13.65
C GLU A 40 20.98 14.43 12.71
N ASP A 41 21.00 14.93 11.46
CA ASP A 41 19.95 14.71 10.45
C ASP A 41 20.38 13.74 9.35
N HIS A 42 21.15 12.73 9.74
CA HIS A 42 21.56 11.66 8.83
C HIS A 42 20.34 10.88 8.28
N GLY A 43 20.28 10.65 6.97
CA GLY A 43 19.14 9.97 6.32
C GLY A 43 18.88 8.54 6.80
N LEU A 44 19.90 7.85 7.38
CA LEU A 44 19.70 6.54 8.01
C LEU A 44 18.82 6.59 9.25
N TYR A 45 18.68 7.74 9.91
CA TYR A 45 17.76 7.88 11.04
C TYR A 45 16.30 7.70 10.62
N GLU A 46 15.98 7.77 9.33
CA GLU A 46 14.63 7.46 8.85
C GLU A 46 14.23 5.99 9.04
N PHE A 47 15.17 5.06 9.27
CA PHE A 47 14.85 3.65 9.55
C PHE A 47 14.45 3.39 11.00
N PHE A 48 14.68 4.35 11.90
CA PHE A 48 14.34 4.24 13.32
C PHE A 48 13.20 5.19 13.66
N ARG A 49 12.32 4.82 14.61
CA ARG A 49 11.27 5.73 15.10
C ARG A 49 11.83 6.82 15.99
N HIS A 50 12.80 6.45 16.82
CA HIS A 50 13.47 7.31 17.79
C HIS A 50 14.97 7.30 17.52
N LYS A 51 15.64 8.46 17.60
CA LYS A 51 17.10 8.53 17.42
C LYS A 51 17.87 7.84 18.57
N ASP A 52 17.25 7.75 19.75
CA ASP A 52 17.89 7.27 20.98
C ASP A 52 17.70 5.77 21.25
N LYS A 53 16.72 5.12 20.61
CA LYS A 53 16.33 3.73 20.86
C LYS A 53 16.26 2.94 19.57
N ALA A 54 16.89 1.77 19.55
CA ALA A 54 16.86 0.87 18.40
C ALA A 54 15.51 0.14 18.25
N LEU A 55 14.81 -0.10 19.37
CA LEU A 55 13.50 -0.76 19.42
C LEU A 55 12.48 0.17 20.07
N SER A 56 11.28 0.17 19.51
CA SER A 56 10.12 0.80 20.12
C SER A 56 9.49 -0.13 21.16
N THR A 57 8.80 0.44 22.13
CA THR A 57 8.06 -0.38 23.10
C THR A 57 6.81 -0.96 22.44
N PRO A 58 6.34 -2.16 22.86
CA PRO A 58 5.12 -2.75 22.30
C PRO A 58 3.90 -1.81 22.40
N ALA A 59 3.81 -1.03 23.48
CA ALA A 59 2.77 -0.01 23.67
C ALA A 59 2.82 1.12 22.62
N GLU A 60 4.02 1.55 22.21
CA GLU A 60 4.20 2.55 21.15
C GLU A 60 3.87 1.97 19.77
N GLU A 61 4.24 0.71 19.50
CA GLU A 61 3.93 0.04 18.24
C GLU A 61 2.42 -0.20 18.07
N GLY A 62 1.77 -0.64 19.15
CA GLY A 62 0.32 -0.84 19.22
C GLY A 62 -0.49 0.46 19.11
N ASN A 63 0.10 1.61 19.43
CA ASN A 63 -0.56 2.91 19.29
C ASN A 63 -0.51 3.43 17.84
N HIS A 64 -1.35 2.85 16.97
CA HIS A 64 -1.56 3.30 15.60
C HIS A 64 -3.04 3.48 15.27
N GLY A 65 -3.32 4.33 14.29
CA GLY A 65 -4.68 4.60 13.83
C GLY A 65 -5.27 3.51 12.92
N ARG A 66 -6.51 3.76 12.49
CA ARG A 66 -7.21 2.95 11.48
C ARG A 66 -6.51 3.06 10.09
N PRO A 67 -6.52 2.00 9.26
CA PRO A 67 -6.12 2.08 7.86
C PRO A 67 -7.07 2.95 7.02
N TRP A 68 -6.57 3.56 5.95
CA TRP A 68 -7.41 4.32 5.01
C TRP A 68 -8.42 3.43 4.28
N SER A 69 -9.65 3.91 4.12
CA SER A 69 -10.63 3.23 3.26
C SER A 69 -10.45 3.65 1.79
N ALA A 70 -10.85 2.78 0.86
CA ALA A 70 -10.84 3.12 -0.56
C ALA A 70 -11.73 4.34 -0.85
N GLU A 71 -12.88 4.46 -0.16
CA GLU A 71 -13.81 5.58 -0.29
C GLU A 71 -13.16 6.93 0.02
N GLU A 72 -12.38 7.02 1.10
CA GLU A 72 -11.63 8.23 1.48
C GLU A 72 -10.57 8.59 0.45
N LEU A 73 -9.93 7.58 -0.13
CA LEU A 73 -8.83 7.76 -1.09
C LEU A 73 -9.30 8.15 -2.49
N ARG A 74 -10.56 7.88 -2.88
CA ARG A 74 -11.10 8.27 -4.21
C ARG A 74 -11.04 9.78 -4.45
N GLY A 75 -11.27 10.58 -3.40
CA GLY A 75 -11.23 12.04 -3.46
C GLY A 75 -9.83 12.67 -3.44
N LYS A 76 -8.75 11.88 -3.47
CA LYS A 76 -7.37 12.37 -3.44
C LYS A 76 -6.73 12.48 -4.82
N SER A 77 -5.82 13.45 -4.97
CA SER A 77 -5.05 13.64 -6.20
C SER A 77 -4.05 12.48 -6.41
N TRP A 78 -3.52 12.35 -7.63
CA TRP A 78 -2.48 11.34 -7.91
C TRP A 78 -1.21 11.58 -7.08
N GLU A 79 -0.77 12.84 -6.95
CA GLU A 79 0.41 13.23 -6.18
C GLU A 79 0.26 12.88 -4.68
N ASP A 80 -0.93 13.10 -4.12
CA ASP A 80 -1.21 12.75 -2.72
C ASP A 80 -1.19 11.22 -2.50
N LEU A 81 -1.75 10.45 -3.43
CA LEU A 81 -1.72 8.98 -3.36
C LEU A 81 -0.30 8.43 -3.51
N HIS A 82 0.51 9.05 -4.38
CA HIS A 82 1.89 8.65 -4.61
C HIS A 82 2.80 8.99 -3.44
N SER A 83 2.66 10.18 -2.85
CA SER A 83 3.37 10.55 -1.62
C SER A 83 2.96 9.66 -0.44
N LEU A 84 1.66 9.38 -0.27
CA LEU A 84 1.16 8.45 0.75
C LEU A 84 1.71 7.03 0.56
N TRP A 85 1.83 6.56 -0.68
CA TRP A 85 2.44 5.27 -0.99
C TRP A 85 3.87 5.18 -0.45
N TRP A 86 4.69 6.21 -0.67
CA TRP A 86 6.06 6.25 -0.18
C TRP A 86 6.14 6.36 1.35
N ILE A 87 5.24 7.10 1.99
CA ILE A 87 5.11 7.12 3.45
C ILE A 87 4.84 5.71 3.98
N CYS A 88 3.94 4.96 3.34
CA CYS A 88 3.68 3.56 3.69
C CYS A 88 4.92 2.68 3.50
N CYS A 89 5.68 2.86 2.41
CA CYS A 89 6.91 2.12 2.18
C CYS A 89 7.98 2.41 3.25
N LYS A 90 8.19 3.67 3.61
CA LYS A 90 9.11 4.06 4.70
C LYS A 90 8.70 3.42 6.02
N GLU A 91 7.41 3.43 6.33
CA GLU A 91 6.90 2.82 7.56
C GLU A 91 7.12 1.30 7.60
N ARG A 92 6.90 0.60 6.47
CA ARG A 92 7.18 -0.85 6.39
C ARG A 92 8.67 -1.15 6.51
N ASN A 93 9.54 -0.29 5.98
CA ASN A 93 10.98 -0.45 6.15
C ASN A 93 11.39 -0.28 7.62
N ARG A 94 10.81 0.69 8.34
CA ARG A 94 11.03 0.85 9.79
C ARG A 94 10.60 -0.40 10.57
N ILE A 95 9.40 -0.90 10.29
CA ILE A 95 8.87 -2.11 10.93
C ILE A 95 9.79 -3.31 10.66
N ALA A 96 10.28 -3.46 9.42
CA ALA A 96 11.22 -4.53 9.08
C ALA A 96 12.57 -4.40 9.81
N THR A 97 13.08 -3.18 9.98
CA THR A 97 14.29 -2.92 10.77
C THR A 97 14.08 -3.28 12.25
N GLU A 98 12.96 -2.86 12.85
CA GLU A 98 12.61 -3.19 14.25
C GLU A 98 12.41 -4.69 14.43
N SER A 99 11.74 -5.37 13.50
CA SER A 99 11.54 -6.83 13.53
C SER A 99 12.86 -7.59 13.48
N TYR A 100 13.75 -7.24 12.54
CA TYR A 100 15.05 -7.90 12.42
C TYR A 100 15.92 -7.69 13.66
N GLU A 101 15.88 -6.50 14.24
CA GLU A 101 16.61 -6.19 15.47
C GLU A 101 16.02 -6.93 16.68
N ARG A 102 14.70 -7.07 16.76
CA ARG A 102 14.00 -7.84 17.79
C ARG A 102 14.38 -9.32 17.74
N ASP A 103 14.42 -9.90 16.54
CA ASP A 103 14.83 -11.29 16.33
C ASP A 103 16.30 -11.49 16.72
N ARG A 104 17.16 -10.54 16.38
CA ARG A 104 18.58 -10.56 16.74
C ARG A 104 18.82 -10.48 18.26
N LEU A 105 18.02 -9.67 18.96
CA LEU A 105 18.13 -9.48 20.40
C LEU A 105 17.33 -10.50 21.22
N GLU A 106 16.56 -11.37 20.57
CA GLU A 106 15.67 -12.35 21.22
C GLU A 106 14.73 -11.68 22.25
N ALA A 107 14.22 -10.48 21.96
CA ALA A 107 13.49 -9.66 22.93
C ALA A 107 12.11 -10.25 23.34
N GLY A 108 11.62 -11.28 22.65
CA GLY A 108 10.49 -12.13 23.02
C GLY A 108 9.09 -11.51 22.89
N TYR A 109 8.95 -10.18 22.91
CA TYR A 109 7.67 -9.48 22.87
C TYR A 109 7.63 -8.39 21.76
N GLY A 110 6.42 -8.05 21.30
CA GLY A 110 6.17 -6.96 20.34
C GLY A 110 5.99 -7.40 18.88
N GLU A 111 6.22 -8.67 18.54
CA GLU A 111 6.00 -9.19 17.18
C GLU A 111 4.54 -9.02 16.73
N GLU A 112 3.58 -9.38 17.59
CA GLU A 112 2.15 -9.26 17.28
C GLU A 112 1.71 -7.80 17.00
N ASP A 113 2.22 -6.84 17.78
CA ASP A 113 1.89 -5.41 17.62
C ASP A 113 2.51 -4.84 16.34
N SER A 114 3.75 -5.22 16.05
CA SER A 114 4.47 -4.94 14.81
C SER A 114 3.73 -5.50 13.58
N GLU A 115 3.28 -6.74 13.64
CA GLU A 115 2.51 -7.39 12.57
C GLU A 115 1.15 -6.71 12.34
N LYS A 116 0.41 -6.40 13.42
CA LYS A 116 -0.85 -5.63 13.32
C LYS A 116 -0.62 -4.30 12.62
N ARG A 117 0.46 -3.61 12.97
CA ARG A 117 0.83 -2.35 12.33
C ARG A 117 1.18 -2.53 10.85
N ASP A 118 2.00 -3.50 10.46
CA ASP A 118 2.29 -3.78 9.04
C ASP A 118 1.01 -4.13 8.27
N MET A 119 0.10 -4.91 8.87
CA MET A 119 -1.20 -5.21 8.27
C MET A 119 -2.03 -3.96 7.99
N THR A 120 -2.07 -2.97 8.90
CA THR A 120 -2.81 -1.72 8.66
C THR A 120 -2.18 -0.89 7.52
N VAL A 121 -0.85 -0.84 7.45
CA VAL A 121 -0.14 -0.14 6.36
C VAL A 121 -0.38 -0.84 5.02
N ARG A 122 -0.33 -2.17 4.98
CA ARG A 122 -0.61 -2.96 3.78
C ARG A 122 -2.06 -2.82 3.31
N ARG A 123 -3.03 -2.70 4.22
CA ARG A 123 -4.43 -2.40 3.85
C ARG A 123 -4.55 -1.05 3.16
N THR A 124 -3.86 -0.03 3.65
CA THR A 124 -3.78 1.29 2.99
C THR A 124 -3.16 1.18 1.60
N GLN A 125 -2.03 0.47 1.45
CA GLN A 125 -1.41 0.25 0.14
C GLN A 125 -2.33 -0.50 -0.84
N ARG A 126 -3.10 -1.49 -0.36
CA ARG A 126 -4.10 -2.19 -1.17
C ARG A 126 -5.20 -1.24 -1.63
N ALA A 127 -5.70 -0.38 -0.74
CA ALA A 127 -6.74 0.60 -1.07
C ALA A 127 -6.25 1.62 -2.11
N ILE A 128 -5.01 2.10 -2.01
CA ILE A 128 -4.39 2.98 -3.02
C ILE A 128 -4.37 2.30 -4.39
N LYS A 129 -3.90 1.04 -4.46
CA LYS A 129 -3.89 0.28 -5.72
C LYS A 129 -5.29 0.12 -6.30
N GLN A 130 -6.26 -0.24 -5.46
CA GLN A 130 -7.65 -0.39 -5.87
C GLN A 130 -8.18 0.91 -6.50
N VAL A 131 -8.02 2.06 -5.83
CA VAL A 131 -8.51 3.35 -6.34
C VAL A 131 -7.84 3.75 -7.66
N LEU A 132 -6.53 3.52 -7.81
CA LEU A 132 -5.83 3.82 -9.05
C LEU A 132 -6.30 2.93 -10.22
N THR A 133 -6.55 1.64 -9.94
CA THR A 133 -7.09 0.71 -10.93
C THR A 133 -8.53 1.06 -11.31
N GLU A 134 -9.39 1.34 -10.33
CA GLU A 134 -10.77 1.81 -10.55
C GLU A 134 -10.77 3.06 -11.44
N ARG A 135 -9.96 4.08 -11.11
CA ARG A 135 -9.87 5.33 -11.87
C ARG A 135 -9.41 5.10 -13.32
N TYR A 136 -8.45 4.20 -13.53
CA TYR A 136 -7.98 3.87 -14.87
C TYR A 136 -9.08 3.23 -15.71
N TYR A 137 -9.80 2.24 -15.17
CA TYR A 137 -10.90 1.61 -15.88
C TYR A 137 -12.08 2.56 -16.11
N SER A 138 -12.47 3.36 -15.11
CA SER A 138 -13.51 4.38 -15.27
C SER A 138 -13.16 5.40 -16.35
N TRP A 139 -11.89 5.79 -16.47
CA TRP A 139 -11.43 6.66 -17.56
C TRP A 139 -11.47 5.97 -18.92
N GLN A 140 -11.05 4.70 -19.02
CA GLN A 140 -11.14 3.95 -20.27
C GLN A 140 -12.59 3.76 -20.73
N GLU A 141 -13.49 3.43 -19.82
CA GLU A 141 -14.93 3.30 -20.09
C GLU A 141 -15.52 4.65 -20.53
N ALA A 142 -15.19 5.75 -19.82
CA ALA A 142 -15.62 7.09 -20.21
C ALA A 142 -15.12 7.50 -21.60
N GLN A 143 -13.91 7.11 -22.00
CA GLN A 143 -13.42 7.35 -23.36
C GLN A 143 -14.17 6.59 -24.44
N VAL A 144 -14.71 5.40 -24.13
CA VAL A 144 -15.53 4.64 -25.08
C VAL A 144 -16.88 5.34 -25.24
N VAL A 145 -17.52 5.70 -24.13
CA VAL A 145 -18.81 6.42 -24.13
C VAL A 145 -18.69 7.77 -24.83
N ALA A 146 -17.59 8.51 -24.59
CA ALA A 146 -17.35 9.82 -25.19
C ALA A 146 -17.17 9.80 -26.72
N LYS A 147 -16.94 8.63 -27.36
CA LYS A 147 -16.90 8.54 -28.83
C LYS A 147 -18.28 8.57 -29.46
N ASP A 148 -19.28 8.07 -28.72
CA ASP A 148 -20.67 8.03 -29.15
C ASP A 148 -21.43 9.29 -28.71
N ASP A 149 -20.84 10.09 -27.82
CA ASP A 149 -21.43 11.30 -27.26
C ASP A 149 -21.29 12.51 -28.21
N PRO A 150 -22.41 13.08 -28.69
CA PRO A 150 -22.43 14.25 -29.55
C PRO A 150 -22.04 15.58 -28.87
N GLU A 151 -21.97 15.65 -27.53
CA GLU A 151 -21.46 16.83 -26.80
C GLU A 151 -19.92 16.88 -26.74
N ILE A 152 -19.25 15.77 -27.09
CA ILE A 152 -17.82 15.59 -26.88
C ILE A 152 -17.09 15.46 -28.22
N ASP A 153 -16.21 16.43 -28.53
CA ASP A 153 -15.32 16.35 -29.69
C ASP A 153 -13.89 15.92 -29.28
N LEU A 154 -13.53 14.69 -29.65
CA LEU A 154 -12.20 14.12 -29.44
C LEU A 154 -11.21 14.45 -30.60
N SER A 155 -11.62 15.22 -31.61
CA SER A 155 -10.80 15.57 -32.78
C SER A 155 -9.58 16.43 -32.46
N GLY A 156 -9.58 17.10 -31.30
CA GLY A 156 -8.54 18.03 -30.88
C GLY A 156 -8.66 19.41 -31.51
N GLN A 157 -9.75 19.70 -32.25
CA GLN A 157 -10.04 21.00 -32.81
C GLN A 157 -11.14 21.70 -32.02
N GLY A 158 -10.77 22.69 -31.20
CA GLY A 158 -11.73 23.47 -30.41
C GLY A 158 -11.93 22.93 -28.97
N PRO A 159 -12.97 23.41 -28.27
CA PRO A 159 -13.30 22.93 -26.93
C PRO A 159 -13.80 21.48 -26.98
N ILE A 160 -13.26 20.63 -26.11
CA ILE A 160 -13.60 19.20 -26.06
C ILE A 160 -15.08 18.98 -25.71
N TYR A 161 -15.67 19.88 -24.91
CA TYR A 161 -17.03 19.76 -24.41
C TYR A 161 -17.85 20.98 -24.82
N THR A 162 -18.91 20.74 -25.57
CA THR A 162 -19.92 21.72 -25.95
C THR A 162 -21.27 21.25 -25.44
N PRO A 163 -21.82 21.88 -24.36
CA PRO A 163 -23.12 21.51 -23.83
C PRO A 163 -24.20 21.59 -24.91
N ARG A 164 -25.12 20.63 -24.93
CA ARG A 164 -26.35 20.75 -25.72
C ARG A 164 -27.30 21.73 -25.06
N ASP A 165 -27.95 22.53 -25.87
CA ASP A 165 -29.07 23.37 -25.44
C ASP A 165 -30.33 22.50 -25.39
N PHE A 166 -30.60 21.90 -24.22
CA PHE A 166 -31.76 21.03 -23.99
C PHE A 166 -33.12 21.70 -24.28
N GLU A 167 -33.17 23.04 -24.34
CA GLU A 167 -34.40 23.77 -24.62
C GLU A 167 -34.90 23.52 -26.06
N GLU A 168 -34.01 23.46 -27.06
CA GLU A 168 -34.39 23.24 -28.46
C GLU A 168 -34.89 21.80 -28.69
N ASP A 169 -34.25 20.81 -28.06
CA ASP A 169 -34.66 19.40 -28.15
C ASP A 169 -36.07 19.16 -27.56
N ILE A 170 -36.41 19.84 -26.46
CA ILE A 170 -37.75 19.76 -25.85
C ILE A 170 -38.80 20.41 -26.76
N GLU A 171 -38.48 21.54 -27.39
CA GLU A 171 -39.40 22.19 -28.33
C GLU A 171 -39.67 21.30 -29.55
N GLU A 172 -38.65 20.65 -30.10
CA GLU A 172 -38.80 19.69 -31.21
C GLU A 172 -39.61 18.45 -30.80
N GLU A 173 -39.39 17.88 -29.61
CA GLU A 173 -40.19 16.75 -29.09
C GLU A 173 -41.66 17.13 -28.89
N VAL A 174 -41.93 18.28 -28.27
CA VAL A 174 -43.30 18.78 -28.04
C VAL A 174 -44.00 19.07 -29.38
N LEU A 175 -43.28 19.60 -30.37
CA LEU A 175 -43.82 19.80 -31.71
C LEU A 175 -44.14 18.47 -32.39
N ALA A 176 -43.24 17.48 -32.32
CA ALA A 176 -43.45 16.15 -32.91
C ALA A 176 -44.64 15.40 -32.28
N GLU A 177 -44.82 15.51 -30.96
CA GLU A 177 -46.01 14.98 -30.27
C GLU A 177 -47.29 15.67 -30.76
N SER A 178 -47.25 16.99 -30.95
CA SER A 178 -48.40 17.75 -31.45
C SER A 178 -48.78 17.40 -32.89
N GLU A 179 -47.80 17.09 -33.76
CA GLU A 179 -48.06 16.66 -35.13
C GLU A 179 -48.61 15.23 -35.19
N GLY A 180 -48.12 14.33 -34.33
CA GLY A 180 -48.59 12.95 -34.22
C GLY A 180 -50.04 12.82 -33.71
N GLU A 181 -50.51 13.75 -32.87
CA GLU A 181 -51.91 13.80 -32.43
C GLU A 181 -52.87 14.34 -33.52
N VAL A 182 -52.39 15.12 -34.48
CA VAL A 182 -53.25 15.71 -35.53
C VAL A 182 -53.58 14.72 -36.66
N GLU A 183 -52.69 13.75 -36.96
CA GLU A 183 -52.95 12.72 -37.98
C GLU A 183 -53.93 11.62 -37.54
N GLN A 184 -54.19 11.45 -36.23
CA GLN A 184 -55.11 10.43 -35.71
C GLN A 184 -56.55 10.96 -35.55
N LYS A 185 -57.14 11.54 -36.61
CA LYS A 185 -58.60 11.73 -36.67
C LYS A 185 -59.24 10.77 -37.69
N PRO A 186 -60.06 9.80 -37.24
CA PRO A 186 -60.63 8.80 -38.12
C PRO A 186 -61.58 9.43 -39.14
N ALA A 187 -61.39 9.03 -40.40
CA ALA A 187 -62.25 9.38 -41.52
C ALA A 187 -63.73 9.12 -41.18
N GLN A 188 -64.54 10.16 -41.32
CA GLN A 188 -65.99 10.12 -41.13
C GLN A 188 -66.59 9.06 -42.05
N ILE A 189 -67.19 8.01 -41.47
CA ILE A 189 -68.06 7.08 -42.17
C ILE A 189 -69.44 7.76 -42.27
N THR A 190 -69.82 8.10 -43.50
CA THR A 190 -71.11 8.72 -43.84
C THR A 190 -72.07 7.65 -44.36
N ALA A 191 -73.03 7.21 -43.54
CA ALA A 191 -74.39 6.73 -43.87
C ALA A 191 -75.06 6.16 -42.63
#